data_AF-A0A660NSZ4-F1
#
_entry.id   AF-A0A660NSZ4-F1
#
_cell.length_a   1.000
_cell.length_b   1.000
_cell.length_c   1.000
_cell.angle_alpha   90.00
_cell.angle_beta   90.00
_cell.angle_gamma   90.00
#
_symmetry.space_group_name_H-M   'P 1'
#
loop_
_entity.id
_entity.type
_entity.pdbx_description
1 polymer ?
#
loop_
_entity_poly.entity_id
_entity_poly.type
_entity_poly.pdbx_seq_one_letter_code
_entity_poly.pdbx_strand_id
1 'polypeptide(L)'
;MIEGNKNVEKEYGQDENKNSFINFQLIYRTVILNWYWFILSVIICVGLAAIYLRYTTPTYQTVAKLLIKDQEDNKKSGIKYSSNLGIISNSEGIDNEIEILGSRSVAQDAVRDLKLYVNYTTKGRLKTITLYRDQPLNVDVDSKHLENLNRPIELSIKRDSNTFILDGTYYVPTNERDAEGPFTLNTKFYSLPHSIVTRAGVITISSNQGRLLRKGEELNVTLQSP
;
A
#
# COMPACT_ATOMS: atom_id res chain seq x y z
N MET A 1 4.60 -94.83 36.82
CA MET A 1 4.46 -94.07 38.08
C MET A 1 4.69 -92.61 37.75
N ILE A 2 3.62 -91.80 37.76
CA ILE A 2 3.32 -90.70 38.72
C ILE A 2 4.46 -89.65 38.73
N GLU A 3 4.32 -88.35 38.48
CA GLU A 3 3.29 -87.34 38.76
C GLU A 3 3.71 -86.09 37.94
N GLY A 4 2.84 -85.24 37.41
CA GLY A 4 2.15 -84.24 38.22
C GLY A 4 2.47 -82.82 37.71
N ASN A 5 1.49 -82.25 37.01
CA ASN A 5 1.34 -80.84 36.61
C ASN A 5 1.48 -79.86 37.80
N LYS A 6 1.97 -78.62 37.56
CA LYS A 6 1.40 -77.36 38.11
C LYS A 6 2.16 -76.10 37.63
N ASN A 7 1.49 -75.37 36.74
CA ASN A 7 1.12 -73.94 36.79
C ASN A 7 2.08 -72.84 37.30
N VAL A 8 1.78 -71.65 36.78
CA VAL A 8 1.87 -70.29 37.37
C VAL A 8 2.94 -69.38 36.73
N GLU A 9 2.48 -68.63 35.72
CA GLU A 9 2.46 -67.17 35.70
C GLU A 9 3.77 -66.42 35.97
N LYS A 10 4.27 -65.75 34.93
CA LYS A 10 4.92 -64.44 35.05
C LYS A 10 4.40 -63.52 33.95
N GLU A 11 3.26 -62.92 34.22
CA GLU A 11 2.94 -61.58 33.73
C GLU A 11 3.76 -60.59 34.58
N TYR A 12 4.46 -59.61 33.98
CA TYR A 12 4.71 -58.28 34.57
C TYR A 12 5.43 -57.35 33.57
N GLY A 13 4.84 -56.17 33.36
CA GLY A 13 5.42 -54.96 32.76
C GLY A 13 4.93 -54.71 31.33
N GLN A 14 3.72 -54.19 31.10
CA GLN A 14 3.21 -52.85 31.43
C GLN A 14 4.12 -51.69 30.98
N ASP A 15 3.64 -51.02 29.93
CA ASP A 15 3.69 -49.60 29.55
C ASP A 15 5.00 -48.81 29.76
N GLU A 16 5.48 -48.17 28.70
CA GLU A 16 5.20 -46.73 28.49
C GLU A 16 5.99 -46.16 27.29
N ASN A 17 5.25 -45.48 26.42
CA ASN A 17 5.62 -44.17 25.90
C ASN A 17 6.92 -44.04 25.07
N LYS A 18 6.79 -44.29 23.76
CA LYS A 18 7.36 -43.35 22.78
C LYS A 18 6.24 -42.78 21.94
N ASN A 19 5.61 -41.76 22.50
CA ASN A 19 5.03 -40.65 21.79
C ASN A 19 5.99 -40.15 20.70
N SER A 20 5.95 -40.77 19.53
CA SER A 20 6.44 -40.20 18.28
C SER A 20 5.22 -40.12 17.39
N PHE A 21 4.46 -39.04 17.59
CA PHE A 21 3.17 -38.74 16.95
C PHE A 21 3.21 -38.77 15.41
N ILE A 22 4.36 -39.03 14.79
CA ILE A 22 4.55 -39.16 13.34
C ILE A 22 5.53 -40.32 13.05
N ASN A 23 5.00 -41.46 12.61
CA ASN A 23 5.80 -42.63 12.19
C ASN A 23 6.32 -42.43 10.74
N PHE A 24 7.52 -41.85 10.59
CA PHE A 24 8.15 -41.55 9.28
C PHE A 24 8.25 -42.77 8.34
N GLN A 25 8.56 -43.96 8.90
CA GLN A 25 8.65 -45.22 8.14
C GLN A 25 7.33 -45.58 7.43
N LEU A 26 6.20 -45.31 8.10
CA LEU A 26 4.86 -45.68 7.63
C LEU A 26 4.36 -44.70 6.55
N ILE A 27 4.71 -43.42 6.72
CA ILE A 27 4.44 -42.35 5.74
C ILE A 27 5.23 -42.61 4.45
N TYR A 28 6.52 -42.94 4.57
CA TYR A 28 7.39 -43.20 3.42
C TYR A 28 6.89 -44.36 2.55
N ARG A 29 6.50 -45.49 3.17
CA ARG A 29 5.92 -46.63 2.42
C ARG A 29 4.60 -46.26 1.74
N THR A 30 3.76 -45.45 2.40
CA THR A 30 2.46 -45.03 1.85
C THR A 30 2.61 -44.13 0.62
N VAL A 31 3.61 -43.24 0.63
CA VAL A 31 3.91 -42.32 -0.48
C VAL A 31 4.39 -43.07 -1.73
N ILE A 32 5.28 -44.05 -1.57
CA ILE A 32 5.81 -44.84 -2.70
C ILE A 32 4.73 -45.69 -3.34
N LEU A 33 3.84 -46.28 -2.53
CA LEU A 33 2.74 -47.12 -3.04
C LEU A 33 1.69 -46.28 -3.80
N ASN A 34 1.51 -45.01 -3.43
CA ASN A 34 0.51 -44.10 -4.01
C ASN A 34 1.15 -42.95 -4.80
N TRP A 35 2.26 -43.20 -5.49
CA TRP A 35 3.08 -42.16 -6.12
C TRP A 35 2.30 -41.26 -7.10
N TYR A 36 1.27 -41.79 -7.77
CA TYR A 36 0.37 -41.00 -8.63
C TYR A 36 -0.41 -39.93 -7.85
N TRP A 37 -0.96 -40.28 -6.68
CA TRP A 37 -1.70 -39.33 -5.83
C TRP A 37 -0.78 -38.29 -5.21
N PHE A 38 0.47 -38.67 -4.92
CA PHE A 38 1.49 -37.74 -4.46
C PHE A 38 1.84 -36.71 -5.54
N ILE A 39 2.08 -37.15 -6.78
CA ILE A 39 2.34 -36.24 -7.91
C ILE A 39 1.12 -35.33 -8.15
N LEU A 40 -0.10 -35.86 -8.09
CA LEU A 40 -1.31 -35.06 -8.24
C LEU A 40 -1.41 -33.98 -7.15
N SER A 41 -1.13 -34.33 -5.90
CA SER A 41 -1.08 -33.38 -4.78
C SER A 41 -0.03 -32.29 -5.00
N VAL A 42 1.17 -32.64 -5.48
CA VAL A 42 2.22 -31.68 -5.80
C VAL A 42 1.77 -30.72 -6.92
N ILE A 43 1.16 -31.24 -7.99
CA ILE A 43 0.63 -30.42 -9.09
C ILE A 43 -0.44 -29.45 -8.58
N ILE A 44 -1.36 -29.91 -7.74
CA ILE A 44 -2.41 -29.07 -7.14
C ILE A 44 -1.79 -27.99 -6.24
N CYS A 45 -0.82 -28.37 -5.39
CA CYS A 45 -0.13 -27.43 -4.50
C CYS A 45 0.62 -26.34 -5.29
N VAL A 46 1.36 -26.73 -6.34
CA VAL A 46 2.06 -25.78 -7.23
C VAL A 46 1.06 -24.91 -8.00
N GLY A 47 -0.05 -25.48 -8.46
CA GLY A 47 -1.12 -24.75 -9.12
C GLY A 47 -1.74 -23.69 -8.22
N LEU A 48 -2.07 -24.06 -6.98
CA LEU A 48 -2.58 -23.13 -5.97
C LEU A 48 -1.55 -22.07 -5.59
N ALA A 49 -0.27 -22.43 -5.45
CA ALA A 49 0.80 -21.48 -5.18
C ALA A 49 1.00 -20.49 -6.34
N ALA A 50 0.94 -20.96 -7.59
CA ALA A 50 1.04 -20.12 -8.78
C ALA A 50 -0.14 -19.15 -8.89
N ILE A 51 -1.35 -19.63 -8.63
CA ILE A 51 -2.57 -18.80 -8.51
C ILE A 51 -2.36 -17.76 -7.40
N TYR A 52 -1.99 -18.19 -6.20
CA TYR A 52 -1.77 -17.30 -5.07
C TYR A 52 -0.76 -16.19 -5.37
N LEU A 53 0.38 -16.53 -5.98
CA LEU A 53 1.41 -15.57 -6.36
C LEU A 53 0.95 -14.63 -7.49
N ARG A 54 0.07 -15.09 -8.39
CA ARG A 54 -0.53 -14.28 -9.46
C ARG A 54 -1.55 -13.27 -8.93
N TYR A 55 -2.25 -13.59 -7.84
CA TYR A 55 -3.32 -12.75 -7.29
C TYR A 55 -2.87 -11.83 -6.14
N THR A 56 -1.82 -12.23 -5.40
CA THR A 56 -1.28 -11.43 -4.30
C THR A 56 -0.75 -10.08 -4.79
N THR A 57 -1.10 -9.01 -4.10
CA THR A 57 -0.60 -7.65 -4.38
C THR A 57 0.87 -7.55 -3.96
N PRO A 58 1.81 -7.18 -4.86
CA PRO A 58 3.20 -6.99 -4.47
C PRO A 58 3.31 -5.84 -3.46
N THR A 59 4.00 -6.08 -2.35
CA THR A 59 4.38 -5.04 -1.39
C THR A 59 5.76 -4.50 -1.76
N TYR A 60 5.87 -3.18 -1.87
CA TYR A 60 7.13 -2.51 -2.22
C TYR A 60 7.69 -1.81 -0.98
N GLN A 61 8.98 -2.02 -0.69
CA GLN A 61 9.70 -1.30 0.35
C GLN A 61 10.73 -0.38 -0.28
N THR A 62 10.72 0.89 0.12
CA THR A 62 11.68 1.91 -0.31
C THR A 62 12.55 2.30 0.88
N VAL A 63 13.87 2.29 0.69
CA VAL A 63 14.85 2.74 1.70
C VAL A 63 15.65 3.90 1.12
N ALA A 64 15.66 5.02 1.81
CA ALA A 64 16.50 6.18 1.48
C ALA A 64 17.67 6.25 2.47
N LYS A 65 18.87 6.58 1.98
CA LYS A 65 20.04 6.89 2.81
C LYS A 65 20.46 8.33 2.53
N LEU A 66 20.52 9.14 3.57
CA LEU A 66 20.92 10.54 3.50
C LEU A 66 22.27 10.70 4.21
N LEU A 67 23.20 11.42 3.57
CA LEU A 67 24.48 11.79 4.17
C LEU A 67 24.44 13.28 4.49
N ILE A 68 24.48 13.61 5.78
CA ILE A 68 24.63 14.99 6.25
C ILE A 68 26.10 15.34 6.19
N LYS A 69 26.43 16.43 5.49
CA LYS A 69 27.77 17.00 5.47
C LYS A 69 27.78 18.16 6.47
N ASP A 70 28.61 18.07 7.49
CA ASP A 70 28.85 19.19 8.40
C ASP A 70 29.35 20.38 7.58
N GLN A 71 28.63 21.50 7.64
CA GLN A 71 29.17 22.77 7.16
C GLN A 71 30.24 23.20 8.16
N GLU A 72 31.50 23.07 7.78
CA GLU A 72 32.58 23.82 8.42
C GLU A 72 32.34 25.31 8.13
N ASP A 73 31.49 25.93 8.94
CA ASP A 73 31.34 27.37 8.99
C ASP A 73 32.68 27.97 9.43
N ASN A 74 33.50 28.30 8.44
CA ASN A 74 34.73 29.08 8.56
C ASN A 74 34.41 30.54 8.92
N LYS A 75 33.60 30.77 9.96
CA LYS A 75 33.21 32.11 10.40
C LYS A 75 32.89 32.15 11.89
N LYS A 76 33.93 32.03 12.72
CA LYS A 76 34.19 32.87 13.91
C LYS A 76 35.54 32.51 14.52
N SER A 77 36.58 33.15 13.99
CA SER A 77 37.74 33.53 14.82
C SER A 77 37.20 34.33 16.01
N GLY A 78 37.34 33.82 17.24
CA GLY A 78 36.78 34.52 18.40
C GLY A 78 37.09 33.96 19.78
N ILE A 79 36.96 32.66 20.04
CA ILE A 79 37.28 32.07 21.36
C ILE A 79 37.90 30.70 21.16
N LYS A 80 39.24 30.62 21.17
CA LYS A 80 40.03 29.38 21.23
C LYS A 80 40.65 29.21 22.62
N TYR A 81 39.84 29.23 23.68
CA TYR A 81 40.31 28.97 25.05
C TYR A 81 39.30 28.19 25.92
N SER A 82 38.69 27.14 25.37
CA SER A 82 37.91 26.18 26.16
C SER A 82 38.15 24.73 25.73
N SER A 83 39.37 24.41 25.29
CA SER A 83 39.82 23.10 24.83
C SER A 83 39.89 22.00 25.91
N ASN A 84 39.20 22.16 27.05
CA ASN A 84 39.28 21.24 28.18
C ASN A 84 37.93 20.77 28.73
N LEU A 85 36.85 20.94 27.97
CA LEU A 85 35.58 20.28 28.25
C LEU A 85 35.22 19.46 27.02
N GLY A 86 35.05 18.16 27.25
CA GLY A 86 34.99 17.13 26.22
C GLY A 86 33.94 17.42 25.15
N ILE A 87 34.29 17.03 23.92
CA ILE A 87 33.39 16.70 22.81
C ILE A 87 32.08 17.50 22.86
N ILE A 88 32.14 18.78 22.49
CA ILE A 88 30.93 19.48 22.03
C ILE A 88 30.63 18.87 20.67
N SER A 89 29.88 17.77 20.68
CA SER A 89 29.41 17.12 19.47
C SER A 89 28.49 18.09 18.74
N ASN A 90 28.73 18.27 17.45
CA ASN A 90 27.85 18.95 16.50
C ASN A 90 26.51 18.20 16.28
N SER A 91 26.07 17.41 17.28
CA SER A 91 24.94 16.51 17.22
C SER A 91 23.60 17.23 17.29
N GLU A 92 23.52 18.39 17.95
CA GLU A 92 22.26 19.18 18.04
C GLU A 92 21.75 19.59 16.66
N GLY A 93 22.65 19.89 15.70
CA GLY A 93 22.25 20.19 14.33
C GLY A 93 21.67 18.97 13.60
N ILE A 94 22.29 17.81 13.77
CA ILE A 94 21.84 16.55 13.14
C ILE A 94 20.48 16.11 13.71
N ASP A 95 20.30 16.21 15.03
CA ASP A 95 19.05 15.85 15.71
C ASP A 95 17.88 16.78 15.30
N ASN A 96 18.17 18.07 15.09
CA ASN A 96 17.17 19.01 14.54
C ASN A 96 16.82 18.68 13.08
N GLU A 97 17.79 18.35 12.22
CA GLU A 97 17.52 18.02 10.83
C GLU A 97 16.71 16.72 10.70
N ILE A 98 17.00 15.69 11.52
CA ILE A 98 16.18 14.47 11.52
C ILE A 98 14.76 14.72 12.04
N GLU A 99 14.59 15.63 13.01
CA GLU A 99 13.27 16.06 13.47
C GLU A 99 12.50 16.83 12.38
N ILE A 100 13.16 17.76 11.67
CA ILE A 100 12.57 18.50 10.55
C ILE A 100 12.18 17.53 9.43
N LEU A 101 13.03 16.56 9.08
CA LEU A 101 12.71 15.55 8.08
C LEU A 101 11.52 14.65 8.50
N GLY A 102 11.39 14.38 9.80
CA GLY A 102 10.25 13.66 10.38
C GLY A 102 9.00 14.53 10.60
N SER A 103 9.08 15.84 10.32
CA SER A 103 8.00 16.76 10.60
C SER A 103 6.81 16.56 9.65
N ARG A 104 5.60 16.84 10.17
CA ARG A 104 4.37 16.75 9.38
C ARG A 104 4.38 17.69 8.17
N SER A 105 4.98 18.88 8.31
CA SER A 105 5.05 19.85 7.21
C SER A 105 5.84 19.32 6.02
N VAL A 106 7.03 18.75 6.26
CA VAL A 106 7.87 18.19 5.20
C VAL A 106 7.18 16.98 4.54
N ALA A 107 6.54 16.12 5.33
CA ALA A 107 5.74 15.01 4.80
C ALA A 107 4.56 15.51 3.94
N GLN A 108 3.86 16.55 4.38
CA GLN A 108 2.73 17.13 3.67
C GLN A 108 3.17 17.78 2.34
N ASP A 109 4.33 18.45 2.33
CA ASP A 109 4.90 19.03 1.11
C ASP A 109 5.29 17.93 0.12
N ALA A 110 5.88 16.82 0.60
CA ALA A 110 6.17 15.67 -0.24
C ALA A 110 4.90 15.04 -0.85
N VAL A 111 3.81 14.94 -0.07
CA VAL A 111 2.50 14.46 -0.55
C VAL A 111 1.95 15.38 -1.65
N ARG A 112 2.09 16.70 -1.51
CA ARG A 112 1.66 17.69 -2.50
C ARG A 112 2.48 17.61 -3.78
N ASP A 113 3.80 17.61 -3.66
CA ASP A 113 4.72 17.58 -4.80
C ASP A 113 4.58 16.31 -5.63
N LEU A 114 4.39 15.17 -4.95
CA LEU A 114 4.17 13.87 -5.60
C LEU A 114 2.70 13.63 -5.99
N LYS A 115 1.81 14.58 -5.68
CA LYS A 115 0.36 14.50 -5.89
C LYS A 115 -0.27 13.20 -5.37
N LEU A 116 0.13 12.77 -4.17
CA LEU A 116 -0.36 11.53 -3.54
C LEU A 116 -1.79 11.68 -2.98
N TYR A 117 -2.32 12.90 -2.94
CA TYR A 117 -3.68 13.23 -2.52
C TYR A 117 -4.76 12.80 -3.54
N VAL A 118 -4.36 12.39 -4.75
CA VAL A 118 -5.27 11.91 -5.79
C VAL A 118 -4.93 10.47 -6.17
N ASN A 119 -5.94 9.60 -6.12
CA ASN A 119 -5.83 8.20 -6.50
C ASN A 119 -6.63 7.95 -7.78
N TYR A 120 -5.99 7.35 -8.78
CA TYR A 120 -6.61 6.98 -10.05
C TYR A 120 -6.80 5.47 -10.10
N THR A 121 -8.01 5.01 -10.39
CA THR A 121 -8.29 3.58 -10.59
C THR A 121 -9.06 3.33 -11.87
N THR A 122 -8.70 2.27 -12.57
CA THR A 122 -9.45 1.80 -13.73
C THR A 122 -9.98 0.39 -13.48
N LYS A 123 -11.22 0.14 -13.90
CA LYS A 123 -11.84 -1.18 -13.81
C LYS A 123 -11.34 -2.06 -14.95
N GLY A 124 -10.42 -2.97 -14.65
CA GLY A 124 -10.03 -4.03 -15.57
C GLY A 124 -11.10 -5.13 -15.64
N ARG A 125 -10.88 -6.14 -16.51
CA ARG A 125 -11.80 -7.28 -16.67
C ARG A 125 -11.90 -8.18 -15.43
N LEU A 126 -10.86 -8.21 -14.59
CA LEU A 126 -10.73 -9.14 -13.46
C LEU A 126 -10.25 -8.47 -12.16
N LYS A 127 -9.56 -7.33 -12.25
CA LYS A 127 -9.01 -6.61 -11.11
C LYS A 127 -9.03 -5.11 -11.39
N THR A 128 -9.31 -4.32 -10.36
CA THR A 128 -9.13 -2.87 -10.39
C THR A 128 -7.64 -2.54 -10.31
N ILE A 129 -7.16 -1.72 -11.25
CA ILE A 129 -5.76 -1.33 -11.34
C ILE A 129 -5.66 0.13 -10.88
N THR A 130 -4.81 0.38 -9.89
CA THR A 130 -4.44 1.74 -9.49
C THR A 130 -3.37 2.26 -10.43
N LEU A 131 -3.57 3.46 -10.96
CA LEU A 131 -2.68 4.15 -11.88
C LEU A 131 -1.95 5.25 -11.10
N TYR A 132 -0.64 5.34 -11.27
CA TYR A 132 0.19 6.39 -10.70
C TYR A 132 1.25 6.82 -11.70
N ARG A 133 1.20 8.10 -12.08
CA ARG A 133 1.96 8.75 -13.17
C ARG A 133 1.64 8.28 -14.58
N ASP A 134 1.02 7.11 -14.74
CA ASP A 134 0.63 6.53 -16.03
C ASP A 134 -0.84 6.78 -16.41
N GLN A 135 -1.59 7.49 -15.57
CA GLN A 135 -3.00 7.82 -15.81
C GLN A 135 -3.19 8.65 -17.10
N PRO A 136 -4.32 8.53 -17.80
CA PRO A 136 -4.55 9.29 -19.03
C PRO A 136 -4.96 10.76 -18.78
N LEU A 137 -5.59 11.03 -17.64
CA LEU A 137 -6.07 12.36 -17.25
C LEU A 137 -5.54 12.72 -15.87
N ASN A 138 -5.17 13.99 -15.70
CA ASN A 138 -4.82 14.57 -14.41
C ASN A 138 -6.03 15.34 -13.89
N VAL A 139 -6.41 15.06 -12.64
CA VAL A 139 -7.44 15.80 -11.91
C VAL A 139 -6.78 16.50 -10.73
N ASP A 140 -7.08 17.77 -10.58
CA ASP A 140 -6.56 18.61 -9.52
C ASP A 140 -7.66 19.48 -8.91
N VAL A 141 -7.47 19.91 -7.67
CA VAL A 141 -8.34 20.85 -6.96
C VAL A 141 -7.49 22.02 -6.49
N ASP A 142 -8.08 23.20 -6.44
CA ASP A 142 -7.37 24.36 -5.93
C ASP A 142 -6.85 24.13 -4.51
N SER A 143 -5.63 24.58 -4.23
CA SER A 143 -4.90 24.23 -3.01
C SER A 143 -5.66 24.59 -1.74
N LYS A 144 -6.41 25.71 -1.75
CA LYS A 144 -7.16 26.17 -0.59
C LYS A 144 -8.30 25.23 -0.23
N HIS A 145 -9.09 24.78 -1.20
CA HIS A 145 -10.18 23.85 -0.90
C HIS A 145 -9.67 22.43 -0.66
N LEU A 146 -8.59 22.01 -1.35
CA LEU A 146 -7.97 20.69 -1.16
C LEU A 146 -7.60 20.44 0.30
N GLU A 147 -6.96 21.42 0.96
CA GLU A 147 -6.56 21.32 2.37
C GLU A 147 -7.74 21.17 3.33
N ASN A 148 -8.88 21.78 2.99
CA ASN A 148 -10.07 21.80 3.83
C ASN A 148 -10.98 20.57 3.61
N LEU A 149 -10.65 19.67 2.69
CA LEU A 149 -11.45 18.47 2.46
C LEU A 149 -11.39 17.54 3.68
N ASN A 150 -12.54 17.35 4.34
CA ASN A 150 -12.70 16.38 5.43
C ASN A 150 -13.32 15.04 4.95
N ARG A 151 -13.79 14.99 3.70
CA ARG A 151 -14.36 13.81 3.03
C ARG A 151 -13.79 13.69 1.62
N PRO A 152 -13.65 12.47 1.09
CA PRO A 152 -13.14 12.26 -0.25
C PRO A 152 -14.10 12.84 -1.30
N ILE A 153 -13.53 13.33 -2.40
CA ILE A 153 -14.26 13.61 -3.64
C ILE A 153 -14.11 12.39 -4.53
N GLU A 154 -15.23 11.80 -4.95
CA GLU A 154 -15.25 10.62 -5.81
C GLU A 154 -15.78 11.00 -7.19
N LEU A 155 -14.97 10.78 -8.22
CA LEU A 155 -15.27 11.11 -9.60
C LEU A 155 -15.11 9.87 -10.49
N SER A 156 -15.93 9.78 -11.53
CA SER A 156 -15.87 8.80 -12.60
C SER A 156 -15.91 9.55 -13.92
N ILE A 157 -14.84 9.44 -14.70
CA ILE A 157 -14.71 10.05 -16.02
C ILE A 157 -14.78 8.94 -17.05
N LYS A 158 -15.78 9.01 -17.93
CA LYS A 158 -15.94 8.12 -19.08
C LYS A 158 -15.77 8.88 -20.37
N ARG A 159 -15.08 8.28 -21.34
CA ARG A 159 -15.02 8.83 -22.70
C ARG A 159 -15.99 8.11 -23.62
N ASP A 160 -16.99 8.83 -24.10
CA ASP A 160 -17.83 8.40 -25.22
C ASP A 160 -17.41 9.12 -26.50
N SER A 161 -16.76 8.41 -27.41
CA SER A 161 -16.34 8.90 -28.72
C SER A 161 -15.54 10.22 -28.64
N ASN A 162 -16.19 11.37 -28.71
CA ASN A 162 -15.58 12.70 -28.60
C ASN A 162 -16.02 13.53 -27.38
N THR A 163 -16.80 12.93 -26.48
CA THR A 163 -17.35 13.58 -25.29
C THR A 163 -16.83 12.86 -24.05
N PHE A 164 -16.50 13.64 -23.03
CA PHE A 164 -16.23 13.13 -21.70
C PHE A 164 -17.46 13.32 -20.84
N ILE A 165 -17.88 12.26 -20.16
CA ILE A 165 -18.97 12.26 -19.19
C ILE A 165 -18.30 12.15 -17.82
N LEU A 166 -18.53 13.15 -16.99
CA LEU A 166 -18.09 13.17 -15.60
C LEU A 166 -19.29 12.96 -14.71
N ASP A 167 -19.21 11.92 -13.89
CA ASP A 167 -20.14 11.62 -12.81
C ASP A 167 -19.37 11.60 -11.49
N GLY A 168 -19.96 12.07 -10.40
CA GLY A 168 -19.28 12.01 -9.13
C GLY A 168 -20.09 12.53 -7.96
N THR A 169 -19.52 12.37 -6.78
CA THR A 169 -20.04 12.89 -5.52
C THR A 169 -18.96 13.67 -4.79
N TYR A 170 -19.37 14.76 -4.15
CA TYR A 170 -18.50 15.55 -3.30
C TYR A 170 -19.26 16.04 -2.08
N TYR A 171 -18.51 16.39 -1.05
CA TYR A 171 -19.02 16.98 0.18
C TYR A 171 -18.43 18.37 0.36
N VAL A 172 -19.18 19.26 1.00
CA VAL A 172 -18.71 20.60 1.36
C VAL A 172 -18.40 20.60 2.85
N PRO A 173 -17.14 20.78 3.26
CA PRO A 173 -16.78 20.82 4.67
C PRO A 173 -17.45 22.02 5.35
N THR A 174 -18.20 21.79 6.42
CA THR A 174 -18.75 22.87 7.26
C THR A 174 -17.84 23.14 8.45
N ASN A 175 -17.21 22.10 9.00
CA ASN A 175 -16.21 22.14 10.07
C ASN A 175 -15.19 21.00 9.86
N GLU A 176 -14.22 20.86 10.78
CA GLU A 176 -13.22 19.77 10.72
C GLU A 176 -13.83 18.36 10.72
N ARG A 177 -15.01 18.18 11.32
CA ARG A 177 -15.68 16.86 11.45
C ARG A 177 -16.92 16.70 10.58
N ASP A 178 -17.59 17.80 10.30
CA ASP A 178 -18.90 17.82 9.67
C ASP A 178 -18.82 18.31 8.23
N ALA A 179 -19.64 17.72 7.36
CA ALA A 179 -19.71 18.07 5.96
C ALA A 179 -21.14 17.97 5.45
N GLU A 180 -21.50 18.86 4.53
CA GLU A 180 -22.79 18.86 3.84
C GLU A 180 -22.68 18.04 2.54
N GLY A 181 -23.69 17.21 2.24
CA GLY A 181 -23.72 16.38 1.03
C GLY A 181 -24.24 14.95 1.29
N PRO A 182 -24.02 14.00 0.36
CA PRO A 182 -23.27 14.16 -0.88
C PRO A 182 -24.01 15.02 -1.91
N PHE A 183 -23.28 15.94 -2.54
CA PHE A 183 -23.74 16.62 -3.76
C PHE A 183 -23.31 15.80 -4.97
N THR A 184 -24.21 15.64 -5.93
CA THR A 184 -23.93 14.94 -7.18
C THR A 184 -23.41 15.91 -8.24
N LEU A 185 -22.39 15.49 -8.96
CA LEU A 185 -21.85 16.20 -10.11
C LEU A 185 -22.08 15.34 -11.35
N ASN A 186 -22.89 15.83 -12.29
CA ASN A 186 -23.07 15.23 -13.62
C ASN A 186 -22.82 16.33 -14.65
N THR A 187 -21.74 16.20 -15.41
CA THR A 187 -21.40 17.17 -16.45
C THR A 187 -20.74 16.49 -17.64
N LYS A 188 -20.85 17.14 -18.81
CA LYS A 188 -20.24 16.68 -20.05
C LYS A 188 -19.33 17.77 -20.61
N PHE A 189 -18.16 17.38 -21.08
CA PHE A 189 -17.20 18.29 -21.69
C PHE A 189 -16.53 17.66 -22.91
N TYR A 190 -15.99 18.49 -23.79
CA TYR A 190 -15.52 18.06 -25.12
C TYR A 190 -14.02 18.31 -25.36
N SER A 191 -13.39 19.14 -24.53
CA SER A 191 -11.98 19.53 -24.65
C SER A 191 -11.30 19.52 -23.29
N LEU A 192 -9.97 19.42 -23.33
CA LEU A 192 -9.08 19.50 -22.17
C LEU A 192 -8.07 20.64 -22.41
N PRO A 193 -7.67 21.39 -21.36
CA PRO A 193 -8.13 21.28 -19.98
C PRO A 193 -9.57 21.79 -19.79
N HIS A 194 -10.25 21.28 -18.78
CA HIS A 194 -11.60 21.70 -18.40
C HIS A 194 -11.67 21.90 -16.88
N SER A 195 -12.26 23.00 -16.44
CA SER A 195 -12.40 23.32 -15.02
C SER A 195 -13.87 23.44 -14.65
N ILE A 196 -14.22 22.84 -13.52
CA ILE A 196 -15.59 22.79 -13.01
C ILE A 196 -15.58 23.46 -11.64
N VAL A 197 -16.38 24.51 -11.52
CA VAL A 197 -16.55 25.22 -10.27
C VAL A 197 -17.57 24.47 -9.43
N THR A 198 -17.15 24.01 -8.25
CA THR A 198 -18.03 23.38 -7.25
C THR A 198 -18.00 24.18 -5.95
N ARG A 199 -18.90 23.86 -5.03
CA ARG A 199 -18.87 24.43 -3.67
C ARG A 199 -17.70 23.93 -2.82
N ALA A 200 -17.08 22.82 -3.22
CA ALA A 200 -15.91 22.24 -2.59
C ALA A 200 -14.61 22.62 -3.32
N GLY A 201 -14.63 23.66 -4.17
CA GLY A 201 -13.48 24.16 -4.92
C GLY A 201 -13.59 23.96 -6.43
N VAL A 202 -12.53 24.35 -7.14
CA VAL A 202 -12.44 24.25 -8.60
C VAL A 202 -11.71 22.96 -8.98
N ILE A 203 -12.45 22.00 -9.55
CA ILE A 203 -11.89 20.75 -10.05
C ILE A 203 -11.38 21.00 -11.48
N THR A 204 -10.09 20.83 -11.71
CA THR A 204 -9.46 20.99 -13.02
C THR A 204 -9.02 19.64 -13.57
N ILE A 205 -9.47 19.32 -14.78
CA ILE A 205 -9.16 18.09 -15.50
C ILE A 205 -8.29 18.45 -16.70
N SER A 206 -7.14 17.79 -16.84
CA SER A 206 -6.17 18.01 -17.91
C SER A 206 -5.64 16.69 -18.48
N SER A 207 -5.05 16.71 -19.67
CA SER A 207 -4.42 15.51 -20.25
C SER A 207 -3.05 15.27 -19.62
N ASN A 208 -2.73 14.01 -19.31
CA ASN A 208 -1.41 13.64 -18.83
C ASN A 208 -0.49 13.31 -20.00
N GLN A 209 0.50 14.17 -20.29
CA GLN A 209 1.51 13.94 -21.34
C GLN A 209 0.92 13.59 -22.72
N GLY A 210 -0.22 14.19 -23.09
CA GLY A 210 -0.89 13.92 -24.37
C GLY A 210 -1.59 12.57 -24.46
N ARG A 211 -1.65 11.80 -23.36
CA ARG A 211 -2.45 10.57 -23.29
C ARG A 211 -3.93 10.91 -23.29
N LEU A 212 -4.71 10.01 -23.88
CA LEU A 212 -6.14 10.12 -24.01
C LEU A 212 -6.79 8.85 -23.45
N LEU A 213 -7.84 9.03 -22.66
CA LEU A 213 -8.69 7.93 -22.22
C LEU A 213 -9.29 7.24 -23.46
N ARG A 214 -9.27 5.91 -23.55
CA ARG A 214 -9.82 5.22 -24.73
C ARG A 214 -11.36 5.24 -24.69
N LYS A 215 -11.99 5.06 -25.86
CA LYS A 215 -13.45 5.00 -25.94
C LYS A 215 -13.98 3.83 -25.10
N GLY A 216 -14.92 4.13 -24.20
CA GLY A 216 -15.54 3.14 -23.30
C GLY A 216 -14.73 2.82 -22.05
N GLU A 217 -13.53 3.40 -21.87
CA GLU A 217 -12.81 3.30 -20.60
C GLU A 217 -13.42 4.24 -19.55
N GLU A 218 -13.42 3.76 -18.31
CA GLU A 218 -13.82 4.50 -17.12
C GLU A 218 -12.57 4.71 -16.24
N LEU A 219 -12.32 5.98 -15.92
CA LEU A 219 -11.31 6.40 -14.97
C LEU A 219 -12.01 6.88 -13.71
N ASN A 220 -11.88 6.12 -12.62
CA ASN A 220 -12.34 6.57 -11.32
C ASN A 220 -11.20 7.34 -10.64
N VAL A 221 -11.55 8.44 -10.00
CA VAL A 221 -10.62 9.34 -9.34
C VAL A 221 -11.15 9.63 -7.95
N THR A 222 -10.30 9.46 -6.95
CA THR A 222 -10.61 9.79 -5.56
C THR A 222 -9.62 10.83 -5.09
N LEU A 223 -10.11 12.00 -4.67
CA LEU A 223 -9.28 13.05 -4.08
C LEU A 223 -9.52 13.12 -2.57
N GLN A 224 -8.45 13.31 -1.80
CA GLN A 224 -8.47 13.44 -0.35
C GLN A 224 -7.54 14.59 0.07
N SER A 225 -7.75 15.16 1.26
CA SER A 225 -6.81 16.18 1.77
C SER A 225 -5.44 15.53 2.10
N PRO A 226 -4.31 16.20 1.78
CA PRO A 226 -2.96 15.71 2.03
C PRO A 226 -2.55 15.60 3.50
#